data_AF-A0A0F5P806-F1
#
_entry.id   AF-A0A0F5P806-F1
#
_cell.length_a   1.000
_cell.length_b   1.000
_cell.length_c   1.000
_cell.angle_alpha   90.00
_cell.angle_beta   90.00
_cell.angle_gamma   90.00
#
_symmetry.space_group_name_H-M   'P 1'
#
loop_
_entity.id
_entity.type
_entity.pdbx_description
1 polymer ?
#
loop_
_entity_poly.entity_id
_entity_poly.type
_entity_poly.pdbx_seq_one_letter_code
_entity_poly.pdbx_strand_id
1 'polypeptide(L)' 'MTHDSDDLRAARAAAAKLFDQRGYAREAAMVRAGEGDDFAEVRTALSLLAILAAGSIASPAPRPTATRAGHRLSGEEC' A
#
# COMPACT_ATOMS: atom_id res chain seq x y z
N MET A 1 -15.93 3.15 6.86
CA MET A 1 -14.95 3.75 5.93
C MET A 1 -15.33 3.28 4.55
N THR A 2 -15.73 4.19 3.67
CA THR A 2 -16.07 3.85 2.28
C THR A 2 -14.77 3.95 1.47
N HIS A 3 -14.31 2.86 0.87
CA HIS A 3 -13.14 2.90 0.00
C HIS A 3 -13.52 3.50 -1.34
N ASP A 4 -12.57 4.21 -1.96
CA ASP A 4 -12.73 4.64 -3.34
C ASP A 4 -12.91 3.41 -4.25
N SER A 5 -13.73 3.54 -5.30
CA SER A 5 -14.03 2.41 -6.18
C SER A 5 -12.80 1.92 -6.92
N ASP A 6 -11.84 2.81 -7.23
CA ASP A 6 -10.56 2.43 -7.84
C ASP A 6 -9.63 1.73 -6.84
N ASP A 7 -9.61 2.16 -5.57
CA ASP A 7 -8.83 1.50 -4.51
C ASP A 7 -9.31 0.06 -4.29
N LEU A 8 -10.63 -0.13 -4.25
CA LEU A 8 -11.22 -1.46 -4.12
C LEU A 8 -10.89 -2.35 -5.33
N ARG A 9 -10.94 -1.79 -6.54
CA ARG A 9 -10.55 -2.52 -7.75
C ARG A 9 -9.07 -2.92 -7.73
N ALA A 10 -8.18 -2.02 -7.32
CA ALA A 10 -6.75 -2.28 -7.20
C ALA A 10 -6.46 -3.36 -6.14
N ALA A 11 -7.12 -3.27 -4.99
CA ALA A 11 -7.00 -4.27 -3.92
C ALA A 11 -7.45 -5.67 -4.38
N ARG A 12 -8.60 -5.76 -5.05
CA ARG A 12 -9.09 -7.02 -5.63
C ARG A 12 -8.11 -7.59 -6.65
N ALA A 13 -7.57 -6.75 -7.54
CA ALA A 13 -6.61 -7.20 -8.55
C ALA A 13 -5.32 -7.76 -7.92
N ALA A 14 -4.80 -7.08 -6.89
CA ALA A 14 -3.62 -7.54 -6.16
C ALA A 14 -3.87 -8.87 -5.42
N ALA A 15 -4.99 -8.98 -4.71
CA ALA A 15 -5.37 -10.20 -4.01
C ALA A 15 -5.61 -11.37 -4.97
N ALA A 16 -6.33 -11.15 -6.08
CA ALA A 16 -6.57 -12.18 -7.09
C ALA A 16 -5.27 -12.69 -7.73
N LYS A 17 -4.31 -11.80 -8.00
CA LYS A 17 -2.98 -12.18 -8.49
C LYS A 17 -2.23 -13.07 -7.50
N LEU A 18 -2.30 -12.76 -6.21
CA LEU A 18 -1.69 -13.58 -5.15
C LEU A 18 -2.33 -14.97 -5.09
N PHE A 19 -3.67 -15.06 -5.20
CA PHE A 19 -4.37 -16.34 -5.22
C PHE A 19 -3.98 -17.19 -6.43
N ASP A 20 -3.91 -16.61 -7.64
CA ASP A 20 -3.44 -17.32 -8.84
C ASP A 20 -2.02 -17.88 -8.66
N GLN A 21 -1.10 -17.08 -8.12
CA GLN A 21 0.29 -17.49 -7.88
C GLN A 21 0.40 -18.66 -6.90
N ARG A 22 -0.59 -18.83 -6.02
CA ARG A 22 -0.66 -19.92 -5.05
C ARG A 22 -1.50 -21.12 -5.54
N GLY A 23 -2.07 -21.04 -6.74
CA GLY A 23 -2.91 -22.08 -7.33
C GLY A 23 -4.38 -22.06 -6.90
N TYR A 24 -4.84 -20.99 -6.24
CA TYR A 24 -6.20 -20.82 -5.73
C TYR A 24 -7.10 -20.13 -6.76
N ALA A 25 -7.33 -20.81 -7.89
CA ALA A 25 -8.04 -20.24 -9.04
C ALA A 25 -9.50 -19.84 -8.73
N ARG A 26 -10.17 -20.57 -7.84
CA ARG A 26 -11.56 -20.28 -7.44
C ARG A 26 -11.64 -19.00 -6.64
N GLU A 27 -10.78 -18.86 -5.64
CA GLU A 27 -10.69 -17.70 -4.75
C GLU A 27 -10.31 -16.45 -5.55
N ALA A 28 -9.39 -16.58 -6.51
CA ALA A 28 -9.06 -15.51 -7.43
C ALA A 28 -10.27 -15.05 -8.26
N ALA A 29 -11.12 -15.97 -8.72
CA ALA A 29 -12.35 -15.63 -9.43
C ALA A 29 -13.39 -14.95 -8.52
N MET A 30 -13.57 -15.45 -7.30
CA MET A 30 -14.48 -14.84 -6.30
C MET A 30 -14.08 -13.40 -5.99
N VAL A 31 -12.79 -13.15 -5.76
CA VAL A 31 -12.28 -11.79 -5.50
C VAL A 31 -12.50 -10.85 -6.69
N ARG A 32 -12.28 -11.33 -7.93
CA ARG A 32 -12.56 -10.53 -9.15
C ARG A 32 -14.04 -10.20 -9.31
N ALA A 33 -14.92 -11.11 -8.92
CA ALA A 33 -16.37 -10.91 -8.91
C ALA A 33 -16.85 -10.01 -7.76
N GLY A 34 -15.98 -9.71 -6.78
CA GLY A 34 -16.33 -8.95 -5.58
C GLY A 34 -16.97 -9.78 -4.46
N GLU A 35 -17.05 -11.09 -4.64
CA GLU A 35 -17.57 -12.03 -3.65
C GLU A 35 -16.56 -12.37 -2.54
N GLY A 36 -15.30 -11.95 -2.71
CA GLY A 36 -14.20 -12.20 -1.76
C GLY A 36 -13.67 -10.95 -1.06
N ASP A 37 -14.46 -9.87 -0.98
CA ASP A 37 -14.02 -8.62 -0.32
C ASP A 37 -13.73 -8.78 1.18
N ASP A 38 -14.34 -9.78 1.81
CA ASP A 38 -14.13 -10.19 3.19
C ASP A 38 -12.90 -11.09 3.38
N PHE A 39 -12.15 -11.40 2.32
CA PHE A 39 -10.88 -12.12 2.47
C PHE A 39 -9.82 -11.23 3.13
N ALA A 40 -8.94 -11.85 3.91
CA ALA A 40 -7.89 -11.14 4.64
C ALA A 40 -6.93 -10.44 3.67
N GLU A 41 -6.67 -11.03 2.52
CA GLU A 41 -5.82 -10.52 1.45
C GLU A 41 -6.38 -9.21 0.87
N VAL A 42 -7.69 -9.12 0.65
CA VAL A 42 -8.33 -7.89 0.13
C VAL A 42 -8.27 -6.77 1.18
N ARG A 43 -8.59 -7.08 2.45
CA ARG A 43 -8.44 -6.10 3.55
C ARG A 43 -7.01 -5.63 3.73
N THR A 44 -6.04 -6.54 3.59
CA THR A 44 -4.61 -6.22 3.69
C THR A 44 -4.20 -5.30 2.55
N ALA A 45 -4.60 -5.60 1.32
CA ALA A 45 -4.31 -4.76 0.17
C ALA A 45 -4.93 -3.36 0.31
N LEU A 46 -6.18 -3.26 0.79
CA LEU A 46 -6.82 -1.97 1.10
C LEU A 46 -6.07 -1.20 2.18
N SER A 47 -5.61 -1.87 3.24
CA SER A 47 -4.86 -1.23 4.32
C SER A 47 -3.51 -0.71 3.81
N LEU A 48 -2.82 -1.45 2.93
CA LEU A 48 -1.58 -1.03 2.30
C LEU A 48 -1.81 0.20 1.40
N LEU A 49 -2.85 0.20 0.58
CA LEU A 49 -3.20 1.37 -0.24
C LEU A 49 -3.45 2.62 0.61
N ALA A 50 -4.18 2.48 1.73
CA ALA A 50 -4.41 3.58 2.65
C ALA A 50 -3.11 4.12 3.28
N ILE A 51 -2.19 3.22 3.68
CA ILE A 51 -0.87 3.62 4.21
C ILE A 51 -0.05 4.34 3.14
N LEU A 52 -0.01 3.82 1.92
CA LEU A 52 0.75 4.41 0.81
C LEU A 52 0.19 5.77 0.41
N ALA A 53 -1.14 5.92 0.36
CA ALA A 53 -1.79 7.20 0.13
C ALA A 53 -1.43 8.20 1.25
N ALA A 54 -1.50 7.78 2.52
CA ALA A 54 -1.12 8.61 3.66
C ALA A 54 0.37 9.02 3.64
N GLY A 55 1.26 8.12 3.20
CA GLY A 55 2.67 8.41 2.99
C GLY A 55 2.94 9.34 1.82
N SER A 56 2.12 9.30 0.77
CA SER A 56 2.26 10.18 -0.40
C SER A 56 1.92 11.64 -0.09
N ILE A 57 0.93 11.90 0.77
CA ILE A 57 0.66 13.24 1.32
C ILE A 57 1.68 13.63 2.39
N ALA A 58 2.23 12.65 3.11
CA ALA A 58 3.32 12.83 4.06
C ALA A 58 4.70 12.62 3.39
N SER A 59 4.95 13.26 2.25
CA SER A 59 6.35 13.47 1.85
C SER A 59 6.98 14.27 2.99
N PRO A 60 7.97 13.73 3.73
CA PRO A 60 8.55 14.47 4.84
C PRO A 60 9.09 15.78 4.28
N ALA A 61 8.70 16.91 4.88
CA ALA A 61 9.34 18.19 4.62
C ALA A 61 10.86 17.97 4.56
N PRO A 62 11.59 18.60 3.61
CA PRO A 62 13.03 18.41 3.50
C PRO A 62 13.62 18.59 4.91
N ARG A 63 14.27 17.53 5.42
CA ARG A 63 14.83 17.52 6.78
C ARG A 63 15.56 18.85 6.96
N PRO A 64 15.20 19.69 7.95
CA PRO A 64 16.02 20.84 8.23
C PRO A 64 17.41 20.29 8.54
N THR A 65 18.40 20.65 7.73
CA THR A 65 19.82 20.37 7.97
C THR A 65 20.09 20.55 9.44
N ALA A 66 20.31 19.44 10.16
CA ALA A 66 20.57 19.48 11.59
C ALA A 66 21.86 20.26 11.78
N THR A 67 21.73 21.52 12.16
CA THR A 67 22.86 22.37 12.55
C THR A 67 23.07 22.09 14.02
N ARG A 68 24.01 21.19 14.33
CA ARG A 68 24.52 21.08 15.70
C ARG A 68 25.59 22.17 15.85
N ALA A 69 25.25 23.26 16.56
CA ALA A 69 26.16 24.36 16.84
C ALA A 69 26.81 25.01 15.61
N GLY A 70 26.03 25.34 14.57
CA GLY A 70 26.50 26.13 13.42
C GLY A 70 27.30 25.36 12.35
N HIS A 71 27.56 24.07 12.53
CA HIS A 71 28.25 23.25 11.52
C HIS A 71 27.26 22.33 10.78
N ARG A 72 27.32 22.36 9.44
CA ARG A 72 26.56 21.43 8.57
C ARG A 72 27.19 20.04 8.67
N LEU A 73 26.42 19.07 9.14
CA LEU A 73 26.77 17.65 9.06
C LEU A 73 26.28 17.12 7.71
N SER A 74 27.16 17.12 6.70
CA SER A 74 26.92 16.42 5.46
C SER A 74 27.27 14.95 5.70
N GLY A 75 26.27 14.07 5.71
CA GLY A 75 26.48 12.63 5.79
C GLY A 75 26.90 12.14 4.41
N GLU A 76 28.19 11.90 4.24
CA GLU A 76 28.78 11.26 3.07
C GLU A 76 28.30 9.80 3.00
N GLU A 77 27.90 9.41 1.80
CA GLU A 77 27.41 8.11 1.39
C GLU A 77 28.34 6.92 1.72
N CYS A 78 27.75 5.80 2.15
CA CYS A 78 28.30 4.45 2.09
C CYS A 78 27.20 3.48 1.64
#